data_AF-A0A084DJN1-F1
#
_entry.id   AF-A0A084DJN1-F1
#
_cell.length_a   1.000
_cell.length_b   1.000
_cell.length_c   1.000
_cell.angle_alpha   90.00
_cell.angle_beta   90.00
_cell.angle_gamma   90.00
#
_symmetry.space_group_name_H-M   'P 1'
#
loop_
_entity.id
_entity.type
_entity.pdbx_description
1 polymer ?
#
loop_
_entity_poly.entity_id
_entity_poly.type
_entity_poly.pdbx_seq_one_letter_code
_entity_poly.pdbx_strand_id
1 'polypeptide(L)'
;MAARGDDTLTIVCGQPKDYTGTSVTNGVEIISTHLILNVWNGKDAPEYQAFFRRYFKDAMLRSKAEKRIVNEHFFSTKGFTWIEFYPAGTGLSDNDSFRRVTFTDSSPVWHSAMSIDKVINLIGTSLFQQILGSAE
;
A
#
# COMPACT_ATOMS: atom_id res chain seq x y z
N MET A 1 -3.63 -5.46 -0.32
CA MET A 1 -5.10 -5.31 -0.17
C MET A 1 -5.43 -3.86 0.23
N ALA A 2 -6.69 -3.39 0.14
CA ALA A 2 -7.05 -2.01 0.48
C ALA A 2 -8.37 -1.88 1.27
N ALA A 3 -8.44 -0.89 2.18
CA ALA A 3 -9.62 -0.56 3.00
C ALA A 3 -9.89 0.95 3.01
N ARG A 4 -11.17 1.34 3.08
CA ARG A 4 -11.62 2.73 2.95
C ARG A 4 -12.10 3.32 4.28
N GLY A 5 -11.56 4.48 4.64
CA GLY A 5 -12.19 5.44 5.56
C GLY A 5 -12.99 6.49 4.77
N ASP A 6 -13.75 7.35 5.45
CA ASP A 6 -14.68 8.30 4.80
C ASP A 6 -14.04 9.13 3.67
N ASP A 7 -12.75 9.47 3.79
CA ASP A 7 -11.95 10.20 2.77
C ASP A 7 -10.58 9.59 2.43
N THR A 8 -10.22 8.43 2.99
CA THR A 8 -8.88 7.84 2.79
C THR A 8 -8.96 6.38 2.33
N LEU A 9 -7.94 5.96 1.58
CA LEU A 9 -7.72 4.57 1.20
C LEU A 9 -6.40 4.08 1.80
N THR A 10 -6.48 3.07 2.66
CA THR A 10 -5.33 2.39 3.23
C THR A 10 -4.96 1.21 2.35
N ILE A 11 -3.71 1.15 1.90
CA ILE A 11 -3.11 0.05 1.15
C ILE A 11 -2.17 -0.70 2.08
N VAL A 12 -2.37 -2.01 2.18
CA VAL A 12 -1.51 -2.92 2.94
C VAL A 12 -0.77 -3.84 1.98
N CYS A 13 0.56 -3.83 2.08
CA CYS A 13 1.47 -4.68 1.33
C CYS A 13 2.25 -5.57 2.29
N GLY A 14 2.17 -6.88 2.10
CA GLY A 14 2.88 -7.86 2.90
C GLY A 14 4.13 -8.38 2.19
N GLN A 15 5.21 -8.60 2.94
CA GLN A 15 6.35 -9.37 2.46
C GLN A 15 6.02 -10.88 2.50
N PRO A 16 6.27 -11.66 1.44
CA PRO A 16 6.14 -13.11 1.50
C PRO A 16 7.09 -13.72 2.55
N LYS A 17 6.66 -14.78 3.25
CA LYS A 17 7.47 -15.44 4.30
C LYS A 17 8.78 -16.02 3.77
N ASP A 18 8.80 -16.46 2.53
CA ASP A 18 9.95 -17.05 1.83
C ASP A 18 10.87 -15.99 1.19
N TYR A 19 10.47 -14.71 1.25
CA TYR A 19 11.29 -13.62 0.74
C TYR A 19 12.21 -13.06 1.83
N THR A 20 13.50 -13.36 1.72
CA THR A 20 14.58 -12.86 2.60
C THR A 20 15.31 -11.65 2.03
N GLY A 21 14.80 -11.08 0.94
CA GLY A 21 15.37 -9.90 0.29
C GLY A 21 15.05 -8.58 0.99
N THR A 22 15.47 -7.49 0.36
CA THR A 22 15.25 -6.12 0.83
C THR A 22 13.76 -5.73 0.75
N SER A 23 13.28 -4.96 1.74
CA SER A 23 11.87 -4.58 1.98
C SER A 23 10.98 -4.41 0.73
N VAL A 24 9.66 -4.69 0.90
CA VAL A 24 8.55 -4.41 -0.04
C VAL A 24 8.73 -3.09 -0.80
N THR A 25 9.33 -2.11 -0.14
CA THR A 25 9.59 -0.80 -0.72
C THR A 25 10.47 -0.78 -1.97
N ASN A 26 11.29 -1.81 -2.22
CA ASN A 26 12.06 -1.92 -3.46
C ASN A 26 11.18 -2.16 -4.70
N GLY A 27 10.02 -2.78 -4.50
CA GLY A 27 9.02 -2.98 -5.56
C GLY A 27 7.97 -1.88 -5.59
N VAL A 28 8.06 -0.85 -4.75
CA VAL A 28 6.93 0.05 -4.48
C VAL A 28 6.40 0.72 -5.74
N GLU A 29 7.27 1.22 -6.62
CA GLU A 29 6.86 1.90 -7.85
C GLU A 29 6.10 0.96 -8.79
N ILE A 30 6.54 -0.30 -8.87
CA ILE A 30 5.89 -1.32 -9.69
C ILE A 30 4.52 -1.65 -9.09
N ILE A 31 4.46 -1.87 -7.78
CA ILE A 31 3.22 -2.21 -7.06
C ILE A 31 2.22 -1.07 -7.17
N SER A 32 2.61 0.17 -6.88
CA SER A 32 1.72 1.33 -6.95
C SER A 32 1.25 1.60 -8.38
N THR A 33 2.13 1.53 -9.37
CA THR A 33 1.74 1.69 -10.78
C THR A 33 0.72 0.64 -11.20
N HIS A 34 0.96 -0.62 -10.83
CA HIS A 34 0.07 -1.73 -11.16
C HIS A 34 -1.30 -1.56 -10.49
N LEU A 35 -1.29 -1.25 -9.19
CA LEU A 35 -2.50 -0.97 -8.42
C LEU A 35 -3.31 0.17 -9.05
N ILE A 36 -2.68 1.32 -9.30
CA ILE A 36 -3.34 2.51 -9.86
C ILE A 36 -3.96 2.16 -11.21
N LEU A 37 -3.22 1.52 -12.11
CA LEU A 37 -3.70 1.20 -13.46
C LEU A 37 -4.81 0.15 -13.44
N ASN A 38 -4.70 -0.89 -12.62
CA ASN A 38 -5.72 -1.94 -12.59
C ASN A 38 -7.01 -1.45 -11.94
N VAL A 39 -6.92 -0.71 -10.83
CA VAL A 39 -8.09 -0.10 -10.19
C VAL A 39 -8.72 0.94 -11.11
N TRP A 40 -7.92 1.79 -11.77
CA TRP A 40 -8.42 2.76 -12.74
C TRP A 40 -9.20 2.12 -13.87
N ASN A 41 -8.70 1.01 -14.40
CA ASN A 41 -9.34 0.26 -15.48
C ASN A 41 -10.43 -0.69 -15.01
N GLY A 42 -10.75 -0.74 -13.71
CA GLY A 42 -11.77 -1.60 -13.13
C GLY A 42 -11.44 -3.09 -13.17
N LYS A 43 -10.15 -3.44 -13.29
CA LYS A 43 -9.67 -4.84 -13.31
C LYS A 43 -9.54 -5.40 -11.89
N ASP A 44 -8.98 -4.61 -10.98
CA ASP A 44 -8.79 -4.98 -9.57
C ASP A 44 -9.57 -4.01 -8.69
N ALA A 45 -10.25 -4.53 -7.67
CA ALA A 45 -11.00 -3.76 -6.67
C ALA A 45 -11.83 -2.60 -7.29
N PRO A 46 -12.75 -2.91 -8.23
CA PRO A 46 -13.52 -1.92 -8.99
C PRO A 46 -14.33 -0.97 -8.08
N GLU A 47 -14.68 -1.37 -6.87
CA GLU A 47 -15.31 -0.55 -5.83
C GLU A 47 -14.50 0.70 -5.46
N TYR A 48 -13.18 0.70 -5.69
CA TYR A 48 -12.30 1.85 -5.45
C TYR A 48 -12.03 2.70 -6.68
N GLN A 49 -12.55 2.34 -7.86
CA GLN A 49 -12.30 3.09 -9.10
C GLN A 49 -12.72 4.56 -8.97
N ALA A 50 -13.90 4.82 -8.39
CA ALA A 50 -14.39 6.17 -8.17
C ALA A 50 -13.49 6.98 -7.21
N PHE A 51 -12.84 6.32 -6.24
CA PHE A 51 -11.88 6.97 -5.35
C PHE A 51 -10.63 7.39 -6.12
N PHE A 52 -10.03 6.48 -6.91
CA PHE A 52 -8.85 6.81 -7.71
C PHE A 52 -9.14 7.91 -8.74
N ARG A 53 -10.33 7.94 -9.34
CA ARG A 53 -10.79 9.01 -10.25
C ARG A 53 -10.86 10.41 -9.64
N ARG A 54 -10.87 10.53 -8.31
CA ARG A 54 -10.80 11.83 -7.62
C ARG A 54 -9.38 12.42 -7.65
N TYR A 55 -8.36 11.56 -7.67
CA TYR A 55 -6.97 11.97 -7.50
C TYR A 55 -6.15 11.86 -8.79
N PHE A 56 -6.46 10.88 -9.66
CA PHE A 56 -5.75 10.70 -10.93
C PHE A 56 -6.59 11.19 -12.11
N LYS A 57 -5.91 11.69 -13.15
CA LYS A 57 -6.53 12.09 -14.42
C LYS A 57 -6.07 11.15 -15.54
N ASP A 58 -6.91 10.95 -16.56
CA ASP A 58 -6.58 10.11 -17.72
C ASP A 58 -5.26 10.51 -18.40
N ALA A 59 -4.93 11.80 -18.40
CA ALA A 59 -3.69 12.31 -18.97
C ALA A 59 -2.42 11.89 -18.21
N MET A 60 -2.54 11.43 -16.95
CA MET A 60 -1.41 10.97 -16.15
C MET A 60 -1.07 9.49 -16.41
N LEU A 61 -1.89 8.75 -17.17
CA LEU A 61 -1.78 7.30 -17.27
C LEU A 61 -1.36 6.80 -18.68
N ARG A 62 -0.92 7.69 -19.58
CA ARG A 62 -0.70 7.39 -21.01
C ARG A 62 0.75 7.03 -21.37
N SER A 63 1.76 7.52 -20.63
CA SER A 63 3.18 7.31 -20.98
C SER A 63 4.07 6.83 -19.82
N LYS A 64 5.27 6.30 -20.13
CA LYS A 64 6.25 5.86 -19.11
C LYS A 64 6.78 7.02 -18.26
N ALA A 65 7.00 8.20 -18.85
CA ALA A 65 7.41 9.39 -18.10
C ALA A 65 6.31 9.81 -17.10
N GLU A 66 5.05 9.64 -17.49
CA GLU A 66 3.91 9.91 -16.62
C GLU A 66 3.76 8.89 -15.47
N LYS A 67 4.18 7.63 -15.63
CA LYS A 67 4.15 6.63 -14.54
C LYS A 67 4.96 7.06 -13.31
N ARG A 68 6.11 7.72 -13.51
CA ARG A 68 6.89 8.28 -12.40
C ARG A 68 6.11 9.40 -11.69
N ILE A 69 5.55 10.33 -12.47
CA ILE A 69 4.71 11.44 -11.97
C ILE A 69 3.50 10.90 -11.21
N VAL A 70 2.90 9.79 -11.67
CA VAL A 70 1.78 9.11 -11.00
C VAL A 70 2.17 8.58 -9.64
N ASN A 71 3.33 7.95 -9.51
CA ASN A 71 3.82 7.44 -8.22
C ASN A 71 4.13 8.60 -7.26
N GLU A 72 4.83 9.63 -7.73
CA GLU A 72 5.11 10.84 -6.95
C GLU A 72 3.79 11.50 -6.48
N HIS A 73 2.80 11.58 -7.36
CA HIS A 73 1.46 12.09 -7.00
C HIS A 73 0.74 11.19 -6.00
N PHE A 74 0.77 9.87 -6.19
CA PHE A 74 0.13 8.91 -5.30
C PHE A 74 0.67 9.01 -3.87
N PHE A 75 1.99 9.08 -3.71
CA PHE A 75 2.61 9.13 -2.38
C PHE A 75 2.53 10.50 -1.71
N SER A 76 2.39 11.59 -2.48
CA SER A 76 2.16 12.93 -1.93
C SER A 76 0.68 13.21 -1.62
N THR A 77 -0.24 12.38 -2.12
CA THR A 77 -1.68 12.54 -1.92
C THR A 77 -2.11 12.06 -0.54
N LYS A 78 -2.68 12.98 0.26
CA LYS A 78 -3.19 12.68 1.62
C LYS A 78 -4.34 11.66 1.66
N GLY A 79 -4.97 11.39 0.52
CA GLY A 79 -6.01 10.38 0.37
C GLY A 79 -5.50 8.94 0.48
N PHE A 80 -4.19 8.69 0.41
CA PHE A 80 -3.64 7.34 0.48
C PHE A 80 -2.79 7.13 1.73
N THR A 81 -2.92 5.96 2.36
CA THR A 81 -2.05 5.50 3.44
C THR A 81 -1.39 4.20 3.04
N TRP A 82 -0.07 4.13 3.09
CA TRP A 82 0.69 2.91 2.82
C TRP A 82 1.15 2.25 4.12
N ILE A 83 0.82 0.98 4.28
CA ILE A 83 1.23 0.14 5.40
C ILE A 83 1.96 -1.07 4.85
N GLU A 84 3.14 -1.34 5.41
CA GLU A 84 3.87 -2.58 5.17
C GLU A 84 3.65 -3.54 6.33
N PHE A 85 3.37 -4.78 5.98
CA PHE A 85 3.24 -5.90 6.90
C PHE A 85 4.45 -6.82 6.74
N TYR A 86 5.10 -7.11 7.86
CA TYR A 86 6.23 -8.01 7.96
C TYR A 86 5.83 -9.18 8.85
N PRO A 87 5.63 -10.38 8.25
CA PRO A 87 5.39 -11.59 9.03
C PRO A 87 6.57 -11.92 9.94
N ALA A 88 6.29 -12.55 11.07
CA ALA A 88 7.31 -13.13 11.94
C ALA A 88 8.25 -14.05 11.13
N GLY A 89 9.56 -13.92 11.36
CA GLY A 89 10.58 -14.72 10.68
C GLY A 89 11.12 -14.16 9.35
N THR A 90 10.61 -13.01 8.87
CA THR A 90 11.12 -12.33 7.66
C THR A 90 12.37 -11.46 7.88
N GLY A 91 13.02 -11.58 9.04
CA GLY A 91 14.31 -10.94 9.34
C GLY A 91 14.24 -9.46 9.75
N LEU A 92 13.06 -8.83 9.75
CA LEU A 92 12.85 -7.45 10.21
C LEU A 92 12.31 -7.35 11.64
N SER A 93 11.64 -8.39 12.12
CA SER A 93 11.17 -8.52 13.50
C SER A 93 10.95 -9.99 13.86
N ASP A 94 11.11 -10.32 15.14
CA ASP A 94 10.77 -11.63 15.69
C ASP A 94 9.24 -11.86 15.74
N ASN A 95 8.45 -10.78 15.60
CA ASN A 95 6.99 -10.82 15.63
C ASN A 95 6.40 -10.18 14.36
N ASP A 96 5.13 -10.49 14.10
CA ASP A 96 4.32 -9.78 13.11
C ASP A 96 4.34 -8.27 13.38
N SER A 97 4.71 -7.49 12.36
CA SER A 97 4.85 -6.04 12.50
C SER A 97 4.20 -5.30 11.35
N PHE A 98 3.37 -4.32 11.68
CA PHE A 98 2.80 -3.35 10.74
C PHE A 98 3.50 -2.01 10.89
N ARG A 99 3.93 -1.42 9.77
CA ARG A 99 4.56 -0.10 9.75
C ARG A 99 3.92 0.77 8.70
N ARG A 100 3.52 1.98 9.11
CA ARG A 100 3.21 3.03 8.13
C ARG A 100 4.51 3.41 7.43
N VAL A 101 4.45 3.52 6.12
CA VAL A 101 5.56 4.03 5.31
C VAL A 101 5.12 5.30 4.61
N THR A 102 5.99 6.31 4.67
CA THR A 102 5.82 7.56 3.94
C THR A 102 6.97 7.73 2.98
N PHE A 103 6.71 8.27 1.80
CA PHE A 103 7.75 8.51 0.80
C PHE A 103 8.07 9.99 0.79
N THR A 104 9.36 10.29 0.95
CA THR A 104 9.90 11.65 0.80
C THR A 104 10.70 11.71 -0.50
N ASP A 105 11.06 12.91 -0.93
CA ASP A 105 11.87 13.14 -2.14
C ASP A 105 13.22 12.39 -2.13
N SER A 106 13.68 11.93 -0.96
CA SER A 106 14.99 11.31 -0.79
C SER A 106 14.97 9.82 -0.48
N SER A 107 13.89 9.26 0.09
CA SER A 107 13.74 7.84 0.43
C SER A 107 12.40 7.53 1.11
N PRO A 108 12.00 6.25 1.17
CA PRO A 108 10.97 5.79 2.10
C PRO A 108 11.39 5.96 3.56
N VAL A 109 10.41 6.27 4.41
CA VAL A 109 10.56 6.42 5.85
C VAL A 109 9.57 5.49 6.53
N TRP A 110 10.10 4.51 7.26
CA TRP A 110 9.33 3.60 8.09
C TRP A 110 9.10 4.22 9.47
N HIS A 111 7.84 4.36 9.83
CA HIS A 111 7.45 4.81 11.16
C HIS A 111 7.60 3.66 12.17
N SER A 112 7.44 4.00 13.45
CA SER A 112 7.37 3.02 14.53
C SER A 112 6.29 1.97 14.25
N ALA A 113 6.50 0.75 14.76
CA ALA A 113 5.52 -0.32 14.66
C ALA A 113 4.16 0.13 15.21
N MET A 114 3.10 -0.21 14.49
CA MET A 114 1.74 0.13 14.85
C MET A 114 1.17 -0.91 15.80
N SER A 115 0.39 -0.48 16.79
CA SER A 115 -0.40 -1.41 17.60
C SER A 115 -1.47 -2.09 16.75
N ILE A 116 -1.82 -3.32 17.11
CA ILE A 116 -2.87 -4.11 16.44
C ILE A 116 -4.19 -3.32 16.40
N ASP A 117 -4.61 -2.70 17.51
CA ASP A 117 -5.83 -1.89 17.57
C ASP A 117 -5.82 -0.76 16.55
N LYS A 118 -4.67 -0.10 16.36
CA LYS A 118 -4.53 0.98 15.38
C LYS A 118 -4.66 0.45 13.95
N VAL A 119 -4.12 -0.73 13.67
CA VAL A 119 -4.25 -1.37 12.35
C VAL A 119 -5.71 -1.75 12.11
N ILE A 120 -6.36 -2.42 13.06
CA ILE A 120 -7.78 -2.82 12.96
C ILE A 120 -8.67 -1.60 12.75
N ASN A 121 -8.44 -0.50 13.47
CA ASN A 121 -9.20 0.74 13.29
C ASN A 121 -9.02 1.36 11.89
N LEU A 122 -7.88 1.13 11.23
CA LEU A 122 -7.61 1.67 9.89
C LEU A 122 -8.13 0.80 8.75
N ILE A 123 -8.14 -0.52 8.94
CA ILE A 123 -8.40 -1.47 7.84
C ILE A 123 -9.62 -2.37 8.07
N GLY A 124 -10.17 -2.36 9.28
CA GLY A 124 -11.25 -3.24 9.72
C GLY A 124 -10.77 -4.65 10.09
N THR A 125 -11.52 -5.29 10.98
CA THR A 125 -11.20 -6.64 11.48
C THR A 125 -11.17 -7.68 10.37
N SER A 126 -12.08 -7.60 9.39
CA SER A 126 -12.14 -8.59 8.30
C SER A 126 -10.86 -8.57 7.45
N LEU A 127 -10.38 -7.38 7.08
CA LEU A 127 -9.17 -7.27 6.27
C LEU A 127 -7.92 -7.67 7.07
N PHE A 128 -7.87 -7.31 8.35
CA PHE A 128 -6.81 -7.72 9.25
C PHE A 128 -6.67 -9.26 9.31
N GLN A 129 -7.78 -9.98 9.47
CA GLN A 129 -7.77 -11.45 9.50
C GLN A 129 -7.33 -12.06 8.16
N GLN A 130 -7.73 -11.47 7.03
CA GLN A 130 -7.26 -11.92 5.72
C GLN A 130 -5.75 -11.77 5.57
N ILE A 131 -5.17 -10.67 6.04
CA ILE A 131 -3.72 -10.45 5.97
C ILE A 131 -2.96 -11.50 6.78
N LEU A 132 -3.42 -11.82 7.98
CA LEU A 132 -2.80 -12.86 8.81
C LEU A 132 -2.92 -14.26 8.19
N GLY A 133 -4.11 -14.61 7.66
CA GLY A 133 -4.34 -15.90 7.01
C GLY A 133 -3.66 -16.06 5.66
N SER A 134 -3.34 -14.96 4.97
CA SER A 134 -2.58 -14.98 3.70
C SER A 134 -1.07 -15.12 3.92
N ALA A 135 -0.62 -14.99 5.17
CA ALA A 135 0.78 -15.13 5.53
C ALA A 135 1.15 -16.56 5.88
N GLU A 136 0.19 -17.47 6.15
CA GLU A 136 0.40 -18.92 6.37
C GLU A 136 0.73 -19.66 5.07
#